data_AF-A0ABD1W6N2-F1
#
_entry.id   AF-A0ABD1W6N2-F1
#
_cell.length_a   1.000
_cell.length_b   1.000
_cell.length_c   1.000
_cell.angle_alpha   90.00
_cell.angle_beta   90.00
_cell.angle_gamma   90.00
#
_symmetry.space_group_name_H-M   'P 1'
#
loop_
_entity.id
_entity.type
_entity.pdbx_description
1 polymer ?
#
loop_
_entity_poly.entity_id
_entity_poly.type
_entity_poly.pdbx_seq_one_letter_code
_entity_poly.pdbx_strand_id
1 'polypeptide(L)'
;MHGYEQDLRKFVLLLESEAIQNGYLMFINTSINSYIMMGAKHDQPKYLMDLLENSTSFEGVLKFESDLVSPIIGKEPLNCWSLSVATLTSIMIALPKVQNEKRNKLLQSVIEGFKYVRLIEKSLDVHKELVSSTNAADFLWVVAELRREWLDMDLQKIARVSKSSKETLQILANKSEDILKEFTSKMNGNMVESDHNNLPENVIIANSMDKISNTLLLVYEESYHSASDTQVFEKLSVIIADIFAACLINLPHVILMKCYSSSIEEREKCIKEATRLLGESQDITKDLWKREIPNLSPGQSIYIDEWRALLKHT
;
A
#
# COMPACT_ATOMS: atom_id res chain seq x y z
N MET A 1 14.59 -0.94 29.76
CA MET A 1 15.60 -0.89 28.69
C MET A 1 16.42 -2.17 28.77
N HIS A 2 16.19 -3.14 27.89
CA HIS A 2 17.15 -4.21 27.64
C HIS A 2 17.72 -3.93 26.27
N GLY A 3 18.99 -3.56 26.20
CA GLY A 3 19.72 -3.68 24.94
C GLY A 3 19.71 -5.14 24.54
N TYR A 4 19.58 -5.42 23.25
CA TYR A 4 19.75 -6.77 22.72
C TYR A 4 21.22 -7.15 22.89
N GLU A 5 21.60 -7.66 24.06
CA GLU A 5 22.95 -8.14 24.35
C GLU A 5 23.09 -9.56 23.80
N GLN A 6 23.01 -9.67 22.47
CA GLN A 6 23.33 -10.91 21.77
C GLN A 6 24.85 -11.00 21.56
N ASP A 7 25.40 -12.19 21.75
CA ASP A 7 26.81 -12.46 21.47
C ASP A 7 27.04 -12.43 19.95
N LEU A 8 27.40 -11.25 19.44
CA LEU A 8 27.62 -10.98 18.03
C LEU A 8 28.76 -11.81 17.43
N ARG A 9 29.65 -12.37 18.26
CA ARG A 9 30.78 -13.22 17.82
C ARG A 9 30.32 -14.41 16.97
N LYS A 10 29.09 -14.88 17.16
CA LYS A 10 28.50 -15.99 16.39
C LYS A 10 28.13 -15.63 14.96
N PHE A 11 28.09 -14.33 14.62
CA PHE A 11 27.68 -13.84 13.31
C PHE A 11 28.85 -13.24 12.50
N VAL A 12 30.09 -13.36 13.00
CA VAL A 12 31.26 -12.81 12.31
C VAL A 12 32.06 -13.91 11.65
N LEU A 13 32.29 -13.77 10.35
CA LEU A 13 33.21 -14.60 9.58
C LEU A 13 34.59 -13.93 9.59
N LEU A 14 35.57 -14.64 10.12
CA LEU A 14 36.98 -14.25 10.13
C LEU A 14 37.69 -14.87 8.92
N LEU A 15 38.51 -14.08 8.22
CA LEU A 15 39.48 -14.65 7.29
C LEU A 15 40.62 -15.31 8.08
N GLU A 16 41.28 -16.32 7.51
CA GLU A 16 42.43 -16.96 8.17
C GLU A 16 43.45 -15.89 8.57
N SER A 17 43.84 -15.89 9.86
CA SER A 17 44.74 -14.94 10.55
C SER A 17 44.15 -13.62 11.09
N GLU A 18 42.86 -13.34 10.94
CA GLU A 18 42.24 -12.16 11.56
C GLU A 18 41.78 -12.44 13.00
N ALA A 19 42.18 -11.58 13.95
CA ALA A 19 41.64 -11.56 15.30
C ALA A 19 40.74 -10.32 15.46
N ILE A 20 39.43 -10.54 15.67
CA ILE A 20 38.52 -9.44 15.99
C ILE A 20 38.80 -8.95 17.40
N GLN A 21 39.12 -7.67 17.53
CA GLN A 21 39.17 -7.00 18.82
C GLN A 21 37.74 -6.78 19.34
N ASN A 22 37.46 -7.22 20.58
CA ASN A 22 36.14 -7.03 21.22
C ASN A 22 35.64 -5.58 21.17
N GLY A 23 36.55 -4.60 21.21
CA GLY A 23 36.21 -3.18 21.08
C GLY A 23 35.56 -2.82 19.75
N TYR A 24 35.94 -3.48 18.65
CA TYR A 24 35.37 -3.24 17.33
C TYR A 24 33.93 -3.76 17.22
N LEU A 25 33.66 -4.96 17.77
CA LEU A 25 32.28 -5.48 17.86
C LEU A 25 31.40 -4.63 18.75
N MET A 26 31.93 -4.14 19.86
CA MET A 26 31.22 -3.23 20.74
C MET A 26 30.84 -1.95 20.01
N PHE A 27 31.77 -1.36 19.26
CA PHE A 27 31.51 -0.17 18.44
C PHE A 27 30.42 -0.40 17.37
N ILE A 28 30.48 -1.53 16.65
CA ILE A 28 29.45 -1.90 15.66
C ILE A 28 28.08 -2.05 16.35
N ASN A 29 28.02 -2.77 17.47
CA ASN A 29 26.78 -2.96 18.22
C ASN A 29 26.19 -1.64 18.71
N THR A 30 27.02 -0.77 19.29
CA THR A 30 26.58 0.56 19.75
C THR A 30 26.08 1.39 18.58
N SER A 31 26.77 1.35 17.43
CA SER A 31 26.36 2.07 16.23
C SER A 31 25.00 1.58 15.72
N ILE A 32 24.82 0.27 15.53
CA ILE A 32 23.54 -0.33 15.10
C ILE A 32 22.41 0.04 16.05
N ASN A 33 22.60 -0.14 17.36
CA ASN A 33 21.59 0.19 18.36
C ASN A 33 21.22 1.68 18.34
N SER A 34 22.18 2.57 18.05
CA SER A 34 21.90 4.00 17.94
C SER A 34 20.92 4.33 16.81
N TYR A 35 21.07 3.70 15.63
CA TYR A 35 20.15 3.90 14.50
C TYR A 35 18.76 3.32 14.77
N ILE A 36 18.68 2.14 15.39
CA ILE A 36 17.41 1.56 15.85
C ILE A 36 16.72 2.53 16.82
N MET A 37 17.45 3.05 17.80
CA MET A 37 16.89 4.01 18.76
C MET A 37 16.45 5.33 18.11
N MET A 38 17.17 5.81 17.09
CA MET A 38 16.76 6.99 16.33
C MET A 38 15.42 6.76 15.62
N GLY A 39 15.29 5.64 14.90
CA GLY A 39 14.04 5.24 14.25
C GLY A 39 12.87 5.15 15.23
N ALA A 40 13.09 4.45 16.34
CA ALA A 40 12.08 4.23 17.37
C ALA A 40 11.62 5.51 18.09
N LYS A 41 12.47 6.54 18.18
CA LYS A 41 12.15 7.78 18.92
C LYS A 41 11.60 8.89 18.03
N HIS A 42 12.06 8.96 16.79
CA HIS A 42 11.86 10.14 15.95
C HIS A 42 11.04 9.87 14.69
N ASP A 43 10.98 8.62 14.22
CA ASP A 43 10.43 8.33 12.90
C ASP A 43 9.15 7.48 12.93
N GLN A 44 8.66 7.10 14.11
CA GLN A 44 7.47 6.25 14.21
C GLN A 44 6.25 6.89 13.53
N PRO A 45 5.54 6.15 12.66
CA PRO A 45 4.42 6.65 11.88
C PRO A 45 3.13 6.63 12.71
N LYS A 46 2.93 7.65 13.55
CA LYS A 46 1.85 7.67 14.54
C LYS A 46 0.47 7.64 13.90
N TYR A 47 0.26 8.36 12.80
CA TYR A 47 -1.03 8.39 12.13
C TYR A 47 -1.34 7.05 11.44
N LEU A 48 -0.34 6.40 10.86
CA LEU A 48 -0.49 5.06 10.31
C LEU A 48 -0.80 4.04 11.42
N MET A 49 -0.10 4.09 12.54
CA MET A 49 -0.37 3.21 13.68
C MET A 49 -1.81 3.36 14.19
N ASP A 50 -2.27 4.60 14.40
CA ASP A 50 -3.65 4.91 14.75
C ASP A 50 -4.66 4.33 13.73
N LEU A 51 -4.32 4.33 12.44
CA LEU A 51 -5.19 3.76 11.40
C LEU A 51 -5.22 2.24 11.50
N LEU A 52 -4.06 1.60 11.70
CA LEU A 52 -3.90 0.15 11.80
C LEU A 52 -4.61 -0.46 13.01
N GLU A 53 -4.88 0.31 14.06
CA GLU A 53 -5.71 -0.13 15.20
C GLU A 53 -7.15 -0.51 14.77
N ASN A 54 -7.65 0.06 13.67
CA ASN A 54 -8.98 -0.27 13.15
C ASN A 54 -9.01 -1.61 12.39
N SER A 55 -7.84 -2.14 12.03
CA SER A 55 -7.71 -3.41 11.32
C SER A 55 -7.63 -4.55 12.33
N THR A 56 -8.69 -5.36 12.41
CA THR A 56 -8.75 -6.55 13.27
C THR A 56 -8.63 -7.86 12.49
N SER A 57 -8.71 -7.79 11.16
CA SER A 57 -8.57 -8.91 10.22
C SER A 57 -7.88 -8.43 8.94
N PHE A 58 -7.92 -9.24 7.88
CA PHE A 58 -7.49 -8.85 6.52
C PHE A 58 -8.64 -8.82 5.52
N GLU A 59 -9.89 -8.80 6.00
CA GLU A 59 -11.09 -8.93 5.17
C GLU A 59 -11.25 -7.74 4.20
N GLY A 60 -10.72 -6.57 4.54
CA GLY A 60 -10.66 -5.41 3.65
C GLY A 60 -9.91 -5.68 2.34
N VAL A 61 -8.93 -6.59 2.35
CA VAL A 61 -8.23 -7.03 1.12
C VAL A 61 -9.17 -7.76 0.17
N LEU A 62 -10.19 -8.46 0.68
CA LEU A 62 -11.24 -9.04 -0.17
C LEU A 62 -12.28 -8.02 -0.61
N LYS A 63 -12.60 -7.05 0.25
CA LYS A 63 -13.74 -6.13 0.06
C LYS A 63 -13.47 -4.97 -0.89
N PHE A 64 -12.21 -4.61 -1.15
CA PHE A 64 -11.94 -3.44 -2.00
C PHE A 64 -12.29 -3.67 -3.48
N GLU A 65 -12.23 -4.93 -3.94
CA GLU A 65 -12.54 -5.30 -5.32
C GLU A 65 -13.21 -6.68 -5.41
N SER A 66 -14.27 -6.79 -6.22
CA SER A 66 -15.08 -7.99 -6.42
C SER A 66 -14.96 -8.54 -7.84
N ASP A 67 -14.91 -9.87 -7.95
CA ASP A 67 -14.92 -10.60 -9.22
C ASP A 67 -16.27 -10.48 -9.95
N LEU A 68 -17.32 -9.98 -9.28
CA LEU A 68 -18.62 -9.71 -9.88
C LEU A 68 -18.60 -8.49 -10.83
N VAL A 69 -17.58 -7.63 -10.72
CA VAL A 69 -17.41 -6.48 -11.61
C VAL A 69 -16.70 -6.93 -12.89
N SER A 70 -17.45 -6.92 -13.99
CA SER A 70 -16.95 -7.35 -15.30
C SER A 70 -15.84 -6.43 -15.80
N PRO A 71 -14.74 -6.97 -16.37
CA PRO A 71 -13.69 -6.16 -16.96
C PRO A 71 -14.19 -5.43 -18.21
N ILE A 72 -13.82 -4.16 -18.36
CA ILE A 72 -14.12 -3.35 -19.55
C ILE A 72 -12.99 -3.45 -20.60
N ILE A 73 -11.76 -3.63 -20.14
CA ILE A 73 -10.58 -3.84 -20.99
C ILE A 73 -10.23 -5.32 -21.07
N GLY A 74 -9.68 -5.76 -22.22
CA GLY A 74 -9.44 -7.18 -22.48
C GLY A 74 -8.36 -7.81 -21.59
N LYS A 75 -7.29 -7.07 -21.28
CA LYS A 75 -6.21 -7.51 -20.37
C LYS A 75 -6.14 -6.55 -19.20
N GLU A 76 -6.46 -7.05 -18.01
CA GLU A 76 -6.42 -6.23 -16.79
C GLU A 76 -4.98 -6.09 -16.28
N PRO A 77 -4.57 -4.89 -15.83
CA PRO A 77 -3.32 -4.73 -15.09
C PRO A 77 -3.42 -5.43 -13.74
N LEU A 78 -2.30 -5.96 -13.23
CA LEU A 78 -2.25 -6.49 -11.87
C LEU A 78 -2.52 -5.37 -10.85
N ASN A 79 -3.23 -5.70 -9.78
CA ASN A 79 -3.38 -4.76 -8.69
C ASN A 79 -2.06 -4.61 -7.93
N CYS A 80 -1.79 -3.40 -7.45
CA CYS A 80 -0.71 -3.13 -6.51
C CYS A 80 -1.26 -2.41 -5.27
N TRP A 81 -0.57 -2.55 -4.14
CA TRP A 81 -0.99 -1.99 -2.86
C TRP A 81 -1.17 -0.48 -2.95
N SER A 82 -0.21 0.21 -3.56
CA SER A 82 -0.21 1.67 -3.69
C SER A 82 -1.38 2.18 -4.53
N LEU A 83 -1.68 1.53 -5.67
CA LEU A 83 -2.79 1.93 -6.53
C LEU A 83 -4.13 1.74 -5.83
N SER A 84 -4.36 0.59 -5.19
CA SER A 84 -5.59 0.32 -4.46
C SER A 84 -5.83 1.33 -3.34
N VAL A 85 -4.81 1.66 -2.55
CA VAL A 85 -4.92 2.69 -1.50
C VAL A 85 -5.11 4.08 -2.08
N ALA A 86 -4.41 4.45 -3.15
CA ALA A 86 -4.57 5.76 -3.80
C ALA A 86 -6.00 5.96 -4.34
N THR A 87 -6.56 4.93 -4.97
CA THR A 87 -7.93 4.94 -5.50
C THR A 87 -8.96 5.05 -4.37
N LEU A 88 -8.86 4.21 -3.32
CA LEU A 88 -9.74 4.30 -2.15
C LEU A 88 -9.66 5.66 -1.46
N THR A 89 -8.45 6.20 -1.30
CA THR A 89 -8.24 7.53 -0.70
C THR A 89 -8.89 8.62 -1.56
N SER A 90 -8.79 8.53 -2.89
CA SER A 90 -9.44 9.46 -3.82
C SER A 90 -10.96 9.44 -3.66
N ILE A 91 -11.56 8.24 -3.58
CA ILE A 91 -12.99 8.08 -3.27
C ILE A 91 -13.33 8.74 -1.93
N MET A 92 -12.54 8.50 -0.89
CA MET A 92 -12.77 9.05 0.46
C MET A 92 -12.64 10.58 0.52
N ILE A 93 -11.76 11.19 -0.29
CA ILE A 93 -11.70 12.65 -0.45
C ILE A 93 -12.99 13.18 -1.11
N ALA A 94 -13.55 12.43 -2.07
CA ALA A 94 -14.77 12.80 -2.78
C ALA A 94 -16.07 12.53 -2.01
N LEU A 95 -16.05 11.82 -0.88
CA LEU A 95 -17.26 11.55 -0.10
C LEU A 95 -17.87 12.83 0.49
N PRO A 96 -19.20 13.01 0.40
CA PRO A 96 -19.89 14.18 0.94
C PRO A 96 -20.12 14.02 2.46
N LYS A 97 -20.41 15.13 3.15
CA LYS A 97 -20.80 15.15 4.58
C LYS A 97 -19.82 14.45 5.55
N VAL A 98 -18.55 14.34 5.19
CA VAL A 98 -17.47 13.90 6.07
C VAL A 98 -16.75 15.13 6.64
N GLN A 99 -16.46 15.12 7.94
CA GLN A 99 -15.69 16.19 8.60
C GLN A 99 -14.26 16.28 8.05
N ASN A 100 -13.77 17.50 7.84
CA ASN A 100 -12.44 17.73 7.30
C ASN A 100 -11.33 17.18 8.20
N GLU A 101 -11.54 17.20 9.52
CA GLU A 101 -10.60 16.65 10.50
C GLU A 101 -10.40 15.14 10.29
N LYS A 102 -11.49 14.38 10.05
CA LYS A 102 -11.41 12.95 9.75
C LYS A 102 -10.67 12.69 8.44
N ARG A 103 -10.95 13.48 7.40
CA ARG A 103 -10.26 13.39 6.10
C ARG A 103 -8.77 13.70 6.23
N ASN A 104 -8.42 14.75 6.97
CA ASN A 104 -7.03 15.13 7.20
C ASN A 104 -6.28 14.08 8.01
N LYS A 105 -6.89 13.50 9.05
CA LYS A 105 -6.28 12.41 9.82
C LYS A 105 -5.98 11.21 8.92
N LEU A 106 -6.96 10.77 8.12
CA LEU A 106 -6.76 9.68 7.15
C LEU A 106 -5.61 10.02 6.18
N LEU A 107 -5.60 11.21 5.61
CA LEU A 107 -4.55 11.62 4.67
C LEU A 107 -3.15 11.54 5.29
N GLN A 108 -2.98 11.98 6.54
CA GLN A 108 -1.69 11.82 7.25
C GLN A 108 -1.32 10.34 7.42
N SER A 109 -2.27 9.49 7.80
CA SER A 109 -2.05 8.05 7.90
C SER A 109 -1.63 7.43 6.57
N VAL A 110 -2.27 7.82 5.46
CA VAL A 110 -1.94 7.32 4.13
C VAL A 110 -0.58 7.84 3.67
N ILE A 111 -0.24 9.11 3.90
CA ILE A 111 1.09 9.67 3.61
C ILE A 111 2.19 8.87 4.30
N GLU A 112 2.03 8.59 5.60
CA GLU A 112 2.97 7.76 6.35
C GLU A 112 3.03 6.32 5.82
N GLY A 113 1.88 5.72 5.50
CA GLY A 113 1.78 4.37 4.92
C GLY A 113 2.48 4.23 3.56
N PHE A 114 2.34 5.23 2.68
CA PHE A 114 2.94 5.22 1.35
C PHE A 114 4.47 5.11 1.38
N LYS A 115 5.12 5.63 2.41
CA LYS A 115 6.57 5.47 2.62
C LYS A 115 6.97 3.98 2.64
N TYR A 116 6.18 3.14 3.32
CA TYR A 116 6.46 1.70 3.45
C TYR A 116 5.97 0.91 2.24
N VAL A 117 4.77 1.20 1.74
CA VAL A 117 4.19 0.48 0.60
C VAL A 117 5.09 0.59 -0.63
N ARG A 118 5.52 1.81 -0.98
CA ARG A 118 6.45 2.03 -2.10
C ARG A 118 7.77 1.30 -1.90
N LEU A 119 8.26 1.27 -0.67
CA LEU A 119 9.49 0.56 -0.35
C LEU A 119 9.33 -0.95 -0.53
N ILE A 120 8.21 -1.52 -0.11
CA ILE A 120 7.89 -2.95 -0.25
C ILE A 120 7.76 -3.32 -1.72
N GLU A 121 6.93 -2.61 -2.48
CA GLU A 121 6.73 -2.86 -3.91
C GLU A 121 8.04 -2.76 -4.68
N LYS A 122 8.83 -1.70 -4.45
CA LYS A 122 10.13 -1.52 -5.12
C LYS A 122 11.17 -2.57 -4.74
N SER A 123 11.15 -3.06 -3.50
CA SER A 123 12.20 -3.97 -3.01
C SER A 123 11.90 -5.43 -3.32
N LEU A 124 10.64 -5.81 -3.43
CA LEU A 124 10.21 -7.20 -3.51
C LEU A 124 9.66 -7.61 -4.89
N ASP A 125 9.21 -6.67 -5.74
CA ASP A 125 8.80 -6.96 -7.12
C ASP A 125 10.02 -7.18 -8.03
N VAL A 126 10.71 -8.32 -7.83
CA VAL A 126 11.94 -8.69 -8.55
C VAL A 126 11.69 -8.86 -10.06
N HIS A 127 10.53 -9.37 -10.42
CA HIS A 127 10.14 -9.62 -11.81
C HIS A 127 9.54 -8.40 -12.50
N LYS A 128 9.35 -7.29 -11.76
CA LYS A 128 8.85 -6.02 -12.27
C LYS A 128 7.43 -6.13 -12.86
N GLU A 129 6.62 -7.02 -12.28
CA GLU A 129 5.26 -7.28 -12.73
C GLU A 129 4.30 -6.14 -12.37
N LEU A 130 4.64 -5.35 -11.33
CA LEU A 130 3.82 -4.24 -10.83
C LEU A 130 4.29 -2.87 -11.36
N VAL A 131 5.31 -2.79 -12.21
CA VAL A 131 5.89 -1.50 -12.65
C VAL A 131 4.84 -0.57 -13.26
N SER A 132 3.96 -1.08 -14.13
CA SER A 132 2.92 -0.25 -14.74
C SER A 132 1.91 0.27 -13.71
N SER A 133 1.49 -0.58 -12.77
CA SER A 133 0.51 -0.24 -11.73
C SER A 133 1.11 0.70 -10.67
N THR A 134 2.37 0.51 -10.29
CA THR A 134 3.07 1.36 -9.32
C THR A 134 3.41 2.75 -9.90
N ASN A 135 3.77 2.84 -11.19
CA ASN A 135 3.92 4.13 -11.87
C ASN A 135 2.58 4.89 -11.91
N ALA A 136 1.50 4.19 -12.27
CA ALA A 136 0.15 4.74 -12.25
C ALA A 136 -0.27 5.18 -10.84
N ALA A 137 0.09 4.42 -9.80
CA ALA A 137 -0.15 4.77 -8.41
C ALA A 137 0.63 6.04 -8.00
N ASP A 138 1.89 6.16 -8.40
CA ASP A 138 2.71 7.34 -8.10
C ASP A 138 2.16 8.59 -8.75
N PHE A 139 1.76 8.51 -10.02
CA PHE A 139 1.09 9.61 -10.72
C PHE A 139 -0.22 9.99 -10.00
N LEU A 140 -1.11 9.02 -9.76
CA LEU A 140 -2.39 9.25 -9.11
C LEU A 140 -2.20 9.86 -7.71
N TRP A 141 -1.28 9.32 -6.92
CA TRP A 141 -1.05 9.77 -5.55
C TRP A 141 -0.61 11.24 -5.51
N VAL A 142 0.31 11.67 -6.38
CA VAL A 142 0.74 13.07 -6.44
C VAL A 142 -0.45 14.01 -6.74
N VAL A 143 -1.31 13.61 -7.67
CA VAL A 143 -2.48 14.40 -8.08
C VAL A 143 -3.53 14.44 -6.96
N ALA A 144 -3.82 13.31 -6.32
CA ALA A 144 -4.77 13.21 -5.21
C ALA A 144 -4.28 13.90 -3.93
N GLU A 145 -2.99 13.79 -3.62
CA GLU A 145 -2.37 14.38 -2.43
C GLU A 145 -2.26 15.91 -2.55
N LEU A 146 -1.72 16.42 -3.66
CA LEU A 146 -1.42 17.85 -3.78
C LEU A 146 -2.62 18.66 -4.29
N ARG A 147 -3.37 18.11 -5.24
CA ARG A 147 -4.44 18.85 -5.94
C ARG A 147 -5.83 18.44 -5.52
N ARG A 148 -5.98 17.33 -4.77
CA ARG A 148 -7.29 16.73 -4.46
C ARG A 148 -8.06 16.42 -5.73
N GLU A 149 -7.34 15.97 -6.74
CA GLU A 149 -7.87 15.59 -8.03
C GLU A 149 -7.74 14.08 -8.23
N TRP A 150 -8.64 13.52 -9.04
CA TRP A 150 -8.45 12.21 -9.65
C TRP A 150 -8.46 12.41 -11.16
N LEU A 151 -7.31 12.16 -11.79
CA LEU A 151 -7.04 12.59 -13.17
C LEU A 151 -7.32 14.09 -13.34
N ASP A 152 -8.34 14.46 -14.12
CA ASP A 152 -8.76 15.84 -14.38
C ASP A 152 -9.93 16.30 -13.49
N MET A 153 -10.40 15.46 -12.57
CA MET A 153 -11.57 15.73 -11.75
C MET A 153 -11.24 16.25 -10.35
N ASP A 154 -11.78 17.41 -9.98
CA ASP A 154 -11.72 17.94 -8.61
C ASP A 154 -12.61 17.12 -7.66
N LEU A 155 -11.97 16.34 -6.76
CA LEU A 155 -12.65 15.49 -5.80
C LEU A 155 -13.42 16.29 -4.75
N GLN A 156 -12.94 17.48 -4.37
CA GLN A 156 -13.67 18.34 -3.43
C GLN A 156 -14.92 18.94 -4.06
N LYS A 157 -14.87 19.26 -5.35
CA LYS A 157 -16.05 19.67 -6.10
C LYS A 157 -17.08 18.55 -6.13
N ILE A 158 -16.66 17.31 -6.40
CA ILE A 158 -17.54 16.12 -6.33
C ILE A 158 -18.17 16.02 -4.93
N ALA A 159 -17.37 16.09 -3.86
CA ALA A 159 -17.86 16.02 -2.48
C ALA A 159 -18.90 17.10 -2.12
N ARG A 160 -18.88 18.26 -2.78
CA ARG A 160 -19.84 19.35 -2.56
C ARG A 160 -21.15 19.15 -3.32
N VAL A 161 -21.10 18.55 -4.51
CA VAL A 161 -22.28 18.39 -5.38
C VAL A 161 -23.02 17.08 -5.13
N SER A 162 -22.31 16.03 -4.72
CA SER A 162 -22.88 14.72 -4.40
C SER A 162 -23.77 14.80 -3.16
N LYS A 163 -24.98 14.22 -3.25
CA LYS A 163 -25.93 14.15 -2.13
C LYS A 163 -25.66 12.97 -1.21
N SER A 164 -24.94 11.96 -1.68
CA SER A 164 -24.60 10.76 -0.92
C SER A 164 -23.30 10.11 -1.40
N SER A 165 -22.78 9.20 -0.58
CA SER A 165 -21.64 8.35 -0.90
C SER A 165 -21.93 7.47 -2.12
N LYS A 166 -23.16 6.94 -2.24
CA LYS A 166 -23.61 6.18 -3.42
C LYS A 166 -23.54 7.01 -4.70
N GLU A 167 -24.02 8.26 -4.68
CA GLU A 167 -23.94 9.16 -5.84
C GLU A 167 -22.49 9.48 -6.21
N THR A 168 -21.62 9.66 -5.22
CA THR A 168 -20.18 9.87 -5.44
C THR A 168 -19.53 8.67 -6.14
N LEU A 169 -19.80 7.46 -5.66
CA LEU A 169 -19.31 6.23 -6.27
C LEU A 169 -19.80 6.09 -7.72
N GLN A 170 -21.08 6.41 -7.99
CA GLN A 170 -21.63 6.36 -9.34
C GLN A 170 -20.97 7.38 -10.28
N ILE A 171 -20.70 8.61 -9.82
CA ILE A 171 -20.00 9.64 -10.61
C ILE A 171 -18.60 9.16 -10.99
N LEU A 172 -17.86 8.61 -10.03
CA LEU A 172 -16.50 8.10 -10.25
C LEU A 172 -16.52 6.88 -11.19
N ALA A 173 -17.41 5.91 -10.97
CA ALA A 173 -17.58 4.73 -11.81
C ALA A 173 -17.94 5.08 -13.27
N ASN A 174 -18.92 5.98 -13.47
CA ASN A 174 -19.32 6.39 -14.82
C ASN A 174 -18.17 7.08 -15.55
N LYS A 175 -17.42 7.95 -14.86
CA LYS A 175 -16.29 8.66 -15.48
C LYS A 175 -15.15 7.70 -15.83
N SER A 176 -14.82 6.74 -14.97
CA SER A 176 -13.84 5.72 -15.31
C SER A 176 -14.30 4.85 -16.47
N GLU A 177 -15.56 4.44 -16.47
CA GLU A 177 -16.16 3.65 -17.57
C GLU A 177 -16.08 4.41 -18.91
N ASP A 178 -16.37 5.72 -18.93
CA ASP A 178 -16.25 6.55 -20.13
C ASP A 178 -14.81 6.54 -20.69
N ILE A 179 -13.80 6.69 -19.82
CA ILE A 179 -12.38 6.67 -20.20
C ILE A 179 -12.00 5.30 -20.78
N LEU A 180 -12.45 4.22 -20.14
CA LEU A 180 -12.14 2.85 -20.56
C LEU A 180 -12.83 2.51 -21.88
N LYS A 181 -14.10 2.90 -22.07
CA LYS A 181 -14.83 2.71 -23.34
C LYS A 181 -14.21 3.52 -24.48
N GLU A 182 -13.80 4.76 -24.22
CA GLU A 182 -13.09 5.58 -25.21
C GLU A 182 -11.80 4.88 -25.64
N PHE A 183 -11.00 4.38 -24.69
CA PHE A 183 -9.79 3.62 -24.98
C PHE A 183 -10.07 2.35 -25.79
N THR A 184 -11.00 1.50 -25.36
CA THR A 184 -11.36 0.25 -26.06
C THR A 184 -11.88 0.52 -27.47
N SER A 185 -12.65 1.60 -27.68
CA SER A 185 -13.14 1.98 -29.01
C SER A 185 -12.01 2.38 -29.98
N LYS A 186 -10.96 3.04 -29.48
CA LYS A 186 -9.78 3.42 -30.27
C LYS A 186 -8.91 2.20 -30.60
N MET A 187 -8.76 1.28 -29.64
CA MET A 187 -8.02 0.01 -29.80
C MET A 187 -8.66 -0.90 -30.85
N ASN A 188 -10.00 -1.03 -30.84
CA ASN A 188 -10.73 -1.87 -31.81
C ASN A 188 -10.63 -1.39 -33.27
N GLY A 189 -10.17 -0.15 -33.50
CA GLY A 189 -9.96 0.41 -34.84
C GLY A 189 -8.54 0.24 -35.38
N ASN A 190 -7.54 0.04 -34.52
CA ASN A 190 -6.11 -0.03 -34.87
C ASN A 190 -5.32 -0.69 -33.71
N MET A 191 -4.89 -1.96 -33.79
CA MET A 191 -3.50 -2.41 -33.50
C MET A 191 -3.24 -3.92 -33.36
N VAL A 192 -1.93 -4.20 -33.40
CA VAL A 192 -1.14 -5.43 -33.24
C VAL A 192 -1.03 -5.81 -31.74
N GLU A 193 -0.90 -7.11 -31.44
CA GLU A 193 -0.83 -7.70 -30.08
C GLU A 193 0.20 -7.08 -29.11
N SER A 194 1.23 -6.39 -29.60
CA SER A 194 2.31 -5.79 -28.80
C SER A 194 1.85 -4.67 -27.87
N ASP A 195 0.75 -3.99 -28.21
CA ASP A 195 0.31 -2.77 -27.53
C ASP A 195 -0.62 -3.06 -26.34
N HIS A 196 -1.03 -4.32 -26.18
CA HIS A 196 -1.77 -4.78 -25.00
C HIS A 196 -0.91 -4.92 -23.74
N ASN A 197 0.44 -4.88 -23.87
CA ASN A 197 1.34 -5.07 -22.73
C ASN A 197 1.71 -3.77 -21.99
N ASN A 198 1.47 -2.60 -22.57
CA ASN A 198 1.79 -1.30 -21.96
C ASN A 198 0.57 -0.38 -22.00
N LEU A 199 -0.36 -0.60 -21.07
CA LEU A 199 -1.53 0.28 -20.90
C LEU A 199 -1.09 1.69 -20.46
N PRO A 200 -1.69 2.76 -21.01
CA PRO A 200 -1.46 4.12 -20.52
C PRO A 200 -1.83 4.26 -19.03
N GLU A 201 -1.10 5.10 -18.28
CA GLU A 201 -1.32 5.30 -16.84
C GLU A 201 -2.76 5.70 -16.52
N ASN A 202 -3.36 6.59 -17.32
CA ASN A 202 -4.75 7.03 -17.13
C ASN A 202 -5.76 5.89 -17.32
N VAL A 203 -5.46 4.90 -18.16
CA VAL A 203 -6.30 3.70 -18.37
C VAL A 203 -6.18 2.76 -17.18
N ILE A 204 -4.97 2.56 -16.65
CA ILE A 204 -4.75 1.75 -15.43
C ILE A 204 -5.47 2.38 -14.23
N ILE A 205 -5.34 3.70 -14.05
CA ILE A 205 -6.02 4.47 -12.99
C ILE A 205 -7.54 4.39 -13.14
N ALA A 206 -8.06 4.53 -14.38
CA ALA A 206 -9.47 4.38 -14.66
C ALA A 206 -9.96 2.96 -14.36
N ASN A 207 -9.20 1.92 -14.72
CA ASN A 207 -9.57 0.52 -14.43
C ASN A 207 -9.69 0.28 -12.93
N SER A 208 -8.71 0.75 -12.14
CA SER A 208 -8.76 0.64 -10.67
C SER A 208 -9.97 1.39 -10.08
N MET A 209 -10.24 2.62 -10.54
CA MET A 209 -11.39 3.40 -10.05
C MET A 209 -12.72 2.74 -10.42
N ASP A 210 -12.86 2.21 -11.62
CA ASP A 210 -14.06 1.50 -12.08
C ASP A 210 -14.33 0.28 -11.21
N LYS A 211 -13.34 -0.61 -11.09
CA LYS A 211 -13.43 -1.85 -10.31
C LYS A 211 -13.78 -1.60 -8.85
N ILE A 212 -13.08 -0.68 -8.21
CA ILE A 212 -13.28 -0.37 -6.79
C ILE A 212 -14.64 0.33 -6.60
N SER A 213 -14.98 1.32 -7.43
CA SER A 213 -16.25 2.04 -7.28
C SER A 213 -17.46 1.13 -7.50
N ASN A 214 -17.44 0.29 -8.53
CA ASN A 214 -18.51 -0.68 -8.81
C ASN A 214 -18.58 -1.76 -7.72
N THR A 215 -17.45 -2.21 -7.18
CA THR A 215 -17.45 -3.14 -6.04
C THR A 215 -18.10 -2.51 -4.81
N LEU A 216 -17.73 -1.28 -4.48
CA LEU A 216 -18.31 -0.56 -3.35
C LEU A 216 -19.79 -0.26 -3.54
N LEU A 217 -20.25 -0.05 -4.78
CA LEU A 217 -21.67 0.07 -5.10
C LEU A 217 -22.44 -1.23 -4.83
N LEU A 218 -21.89 -2.39 -5.18
CA LEU A 218 -22.49 -3.70 -4.84
C LEU A 218 -22.61 -3.87 -3.32
N VAL A 219 -21.52 -3.61 -2.58
CA VAL A 219 -21.50 -3.65 -1.12
C VAL A 219 -22.51 -2.66 -0.52
N TYR A 220 -22.71 -1.51 -1.17
CA TYR A 220 -23.65 -0.50 -0.73
C TYR A 220 -25.09 -1.03 -0.74
N GLU A 221 -25.50 -1.69 -1.81
CA GLU A 221 -26.85 -2.26 -1.91
C GLU A 221 -27.07 -3.36 -0.86
N GLU A 222 -26.07 -4.22 -0.66
CA GLU A 222 -26.18 -5.36 0.27
C GLU A 222 -26.15 -4.91 1.74
N SER A 223 -25.28 -3.96 2.09
CA SER A 223 -24.91 -3.74 3.49
C SER A 223 -24.81 -2.28 3.93
N TYR A 224 -24.66 -1.31 3.01
CA TYR A 224 -24.50 0.12 3.39
C TYR A 224 -25.71 1.00 3.03
N HIS A 225 -26.81 0.43 2.55
CA HIS A 225 -27.99 1.18 2.10
C HIS A 225 -28.57 2.15 3.16
N SER A 226 -28.40 1.81 4.44
CA SER A 226 -28.82 2.63 5.59
C SER A 226 -27.67 3.38 6.29
N ALA A 227 -26.43 3.21 5.82
CA ALA A 227 -25.26 3.86 6.40
C ALA A 227 -25.24 5.35 6.04
N SER A 228 -24.87 6.18 7.01
CA SER A 228 -24.53 7.58 6.75
C SER A 228 -23.21 7.69 5.98
N ASP A 229 -23.00 8.83 5.33
CA ASP A 229 -21.75 9.08 4.58
C ASP A 229 -20.49 8.98 5.47
N THR A 230 -20.62 9.35 6.75
CA THR A 230 -19.54 9.18 7.74
C THR A 230 -19.28 7.71 8.08
N GLN A 231 -20.32 6.88 8.18
CA GLN A 231 -20.14 5.44 8.42
C GLN A 231 -19.53 4.74 7.20
N VAL A 232 -19.89 5.16 5.98
CA VAL A 232 -19.23 4.66 4.75
C VAL A 232 -17.75 5.02 4.79
N PHE A 233 -17.40 6.26 5.13
CA PHE A 233 -16.01 6.68 5.31
C PHE A 233 -15.25 5.83 6.36
N GLU A 234 -15.88 5.53 7.50
CA GLU A 234 -15.25 4.70 8.54
C GLU A 234 -15.00 3.27 8.05
N LYS A 235 -15.95 2.68 7.32
CA LYS A 235 -15.78 1.35 6.73
C LYS A 235 -14.68 1.32 5.66
N LEU A 236 -14.59 2.36 4.81
CA LEU A 236 -13.48 2.47 3.85
C LEU A 236 -12.12 2.66 4.55
N SER A 237 -12.08 3.37 5.68
CA SER A 237 -10.86 3.50 6.49
C SER A 237 -10.37 2.13 6.99
N VAL A 238 -11.29 1.24 7.40
CA VAL A 238 -10.96 -0.15 7.78
C VAL A 238 -10.39 -0.92 6.58
N ILE A 239 -10.99 -0.78 5.40
CA ILE A 239 -10.46 -1.44 4.18
C ILE A 239 -9.01 -0.99 3.90
N ILE A 240 -8.74 0.31 3.95
CA ILE A 240 -7.36 0.83 3.79
C ILE A 240 -6.44 0.29 4.89
N ALA A 241 -6.90 0.24 6.14
CA ALA A 241 -6.12 -0.28 7.25
C ALA A 241 -5.75 -1.77 7.05
N ASP A 242 -6.68 -2.59 6.59
CA ASP A 242 -6.44 -4.01 6.28
C ASP A 242 -5.46 -4.19 5.12
N ILE A 243 -5.57 -3.36 4.07
CA ILE A 243 -4.63 -3.37 2.93
C ILE A 243 -3.22 -2.98 3.40
N PHE A 244 -3.09 -1.94 4.21
CA PHE A 244 -1.79 -1.59 4.81
C PHE A 244 -1.27 -2.69 5.72
N ALA A 245 -2.10 -3.26 6.58
CA ALA A 245 -1.71 -4.34 7.48
C ALA A 245 -1.17 -5.56 6.72
N ALA A 246 -1.86 -5.97 5.65
CA ALA A 246 -1.43 -7.07 4.77
C ALA A 246 -0.10 -6.75 4.08
N CYS A 247 0.03 -5.54 3.51
CA CYS A 247 1.26 -5.10 2.85
C CYS A 247 2.46 -5.11 3.83
N LEU A 248 2.28 -4.54 5.03
CA LEU A 248 3.33 -4.32 6.03
C LEU A 248 3.87 -5.60 6.67
N ILE A 249 3.19 -6.74 6.51
CA ILE A 249 3.73 -8.06 6.91
C ILE A 249 5.03 -8.38 6.15
N ASN A 250 5.23 -7.80 4.97
CA ASN A 250 6.44 -7.96 4.18
C ASN A 250 7.62 -7.10 4.67
N LEU A 251 7.40 -6.18 5.62
CA LEU A 251 8.42 -5.22 6.04
C LEU A 251 9.69 -5.85 6.65
N PRO A 252 9.60 -6.91 7.49
CA PRO A 252 10.79 -7.63 7.95
C PRO A 252 11.62 -8.20 6.78
N HIS A 253 10.98 -8.68 5.72
CA HIS A 253 11.68 -9.20 4.55
C HIS A 253 12.43 -8.09 3.79
N VAL A 254 11.81 -6.91 3.63
CA VAL A 254 12.46 -5.73 3.06
C VAL A 254 13.68 -5.29 3.87
N ILE A 255 13.56 -5.25 5.20
CA ILE A 255 14.67 -4.89 6.10
C ILE A 255 15.82 -5.88 5.93
N LEU A 256 15.53 -7.18 5.89
CA LEU A 256 16.54 -8.22 5.65
C LEU A 256 17.19 -8.07 4.28
N MET A 257 16.41 -7.86 3.22
CA MET A 257 16.93 -7.66 1.87
C MET A 257 17.93 -6.51 1.83
N LYS A 258 17.60 -5.35 2.42
CA LYS A 258 18.53 -4.20 2.51
C LYS A 258 19.87 -4.54 3.18
N CYS A 259 19.90 -5.48 4.12
CA CYS A 259 21.14 -5.89 4.79
C CYS A 259 22.06 -6.75 3.90
N TYR A 260 21.52 -7.50 2.94
CA TYR A 260 22.30 -8.50 2.17
C TYR A 260 22.45 -8.19 0.68
N SER A 261 21.60 -7.35 0.08
CA SER A 261 21.57 -7.11 -1.37
C SER A 261 22.41 -5.93 -1.86
N SER A 262 23.24 -5.34 -0.99
CA SER A 262 24.08 -4.17 -1.32
C SER A 262 25.51 -4.56 -1.70
N SER A 263 26.09 -3.79 -2.63
CA SER A 263 27.52 -3.84 -2.92
C SER A 263 28.32 -3.48 -1.66
N ILE A 264 29.61 -3.85 -1.61
CA ILE A 264 30.46 -3.58 -0.44
C ILE A 264 30.52 -2.08 -0.15
N GLU A 265 30.54 -1.26 -1.20
CA GLU A 265 30.61 0.20 -1.13
C GLU A 265 29.35 0.83 -0.53
N GLU A 266 28.18 0.22 -0.74
CA GLU A 266 26.89 0.74 -0.26
C GLU A 266 26.44 0.09 1.07
N ARG A 267 27.06 -1.02 1.46
CA ARG A 267 26.62 -1.87 2.57
C ARG A 267 26.47 -1.14 3.89
N GLU A 268 27.42 -0.28 4.25
CA GLU A 268 27.33 0.50 5.49
C GLU A 268 26.09 1.40 5.49
N LYS A 269 25.83 2.10 4.38
CA LYS A 269 24.65 2.96 4.23
C LYS A 269 23.36 2.14 4.29
N CYS A 270 23.30 1.02 3.58
CA CYS A 270 22.13 0.15 3.58
C CYS A 270 21.83 -0.44 4.97
N ILE A 271 22.86 -0.84 5.73
CA ILE A 271 22.69 -1.30 7.12
C ILE A 271 22.15 -0.18 8.00
N LYS A 272 22.66 1.05 7.87
CA LYS A 272 22.14 2.21 8.63
C LYS A 272 20.67 2.49 8.31
N GLU A 273 20.29 2.46 7.04
CA GLU A 273 18.88 2.61 6.62
C GLU A 273 18.00 1.47 7.15
N ALA A 274 18.46 0.22 7.04
CA ALA A 274 17.71 -0.96 7.49
C ALA A 274 17.50 -0.97 9.01
N THR A 275 18.53 -0.62 9.77
CA THR A 275 18.47 -0.55 11.24
C THR A 275 17.61 0.62 11.73
N ARG A 276 17.65 1.77 11.05
CA ARG A 276 16.70 2.87 11.30
C ARG A 276 15.27 2.46 11.01
N LEU A 277 15.03 1.83 9.84
CA LEU A 277 13.71 1.33 9.44
C LEU A 277 13.16 0.30 10.44
N LEU A 278 14.01 -0.62 10.93
CA LEU A 278 13.66 -1.57 11.97
C LEU A 278 13.18 -0.89 13.24
N GLY A 279 13.90 0.13 13.70
CA GLY A 279 13.50 0.90 14.88
C GLY A 279 12.21 1.68 14.67
N GLU A 280 12.07 2.30 13.51
CA GLU A 280 10.91 3.07 13.08
C GLU A 280 9.62 2.23 13.03
N SER A 281 9.69 0.99 12.52
CA SER A 281 8.53 0.14 12.29
C SER A 281 8.31 -0.94 13.35
N GLN A 282 9.12 -0.99 14.41
CA GLN A 282 9.13 -2.11 15.36
C GLN A 282 7.75 -2.38 15.99
N ASP A 283 6.98 -1.35 16.29
CA ASP A 283 5.72 -1.50 17.01
C ASP A 283 4.60 -1.94 16.06
N ILE A 284 4.60 -1.43 14.81
CA ILE A 284 3.78 -1.99 13.72
C ILE A 284 4.03 -3.49 13.59
N THR A 285 5.30 -3.91 13.47
CA THR A 285 5.63 -5.33 13.29
C THR A 285 5.18 -6.18 14.48
N LYS A 286 5.39 -5.70 15.72
CA LYS A 286 4.92 -6.39 16.93
C LYS A 286 3.40 -6.55 16.96
N ASP A 287 2.66 -5.53 16.52
CA ASP A 287 1.20 -5.57 16.53
C ASP A 287 0.64 -6.46 15.42
N LEU A 288 1.24 -6.45 14.23
CA LEU A 288 0.84 -7.32 13.13
C LEU A 288 1.11 -8.81 13.45
N TRP A 289 2.20 -9.14 14.14
CA TRP A 289 2.51 -10.52 14.54
C TRP A 289 1.57 -11.11 15.61
N LYS A 290 0.76 -10.29 16.27
CA LYS A 290 -0.29 -10.78 17.17
C LYS A 290 -1.51 -11.29 16.40
N ARG A 291 -1.60 -11.02 15.09
CA ARG A 291 -2.73 -11.39 14.24
C ARG A 291 -2.49 -12.74 13.59
N GLU A 292 -3.56 -13.45 13.25
CA GLU A 292 -3.47 -14.67 12.45
C GLU A 292 -3.13 -14.29 11.00
N ILE A 293 -1.87 -14.51 10.62
CA ILE A 293 -1.37 -14.21 9.28
C ILE A 293 -1.70 -15.38 8.34
N PRO A 294 -2.32 -15.13 7.17
CA PRO A 294 -2.57 -16.18 6.17
C PRO A 294 -1.27 -16.86 5.73
N ASN A 295 -1.34 -18.16 5.43
CA ASN A 295 -0.18 -18.95 5.04
C ASN A 295 0.23 -18.69 3.58
N LEU A 296 0.80 -17.51 3.32
CA LEU A 296 1.38 -17.12 2.03
C LEU A 296 2.87 -17.40 2.01
N SER A 297 3.38 -17.89 0.89
CA SER A 297 4.83 -17.88 0.66
C SER A 297 5.34 -16.43 0.56
N PRO A 298 6.61 -16.15 0.92
CA PRO A 298 7.17 -14.79 0.82
C PRO A 298 7.07 -14.14 -0.56
N GLY A 299 7.02 -14.94 -1.63
CA GLY A 299 6.83 -14.45 -3.00
C GLY A 299 5.38 -14.07 -3.29
N GLN A 300 4.42 -14.82 -2.76
CA GLN A 300 2.99 -14.56 -2.95
C GLN A 300 2.50 -13.38 -2.11
N SER A 301 3.06 -13.20 -0.90
CA SER A 301 2.64 -12.12 0.01
C SER A 301 2.89 -10.71 -0.52
N ILE A 302 3.65 -10.59 -1.62
CA ILE A 302 3.93 -9.33 -2.32
C ILE A 302 2.75 -8.87 -3.18
N TYR A 303 1.95 -9.79 -3.71
CA TYR A 303 0.90 -9.46 -4.66
C TYR A 303 -0.46 -9.44 -3.96
N ILE A 304 -1.14 -8.30 -3.99
CA ILE A 304 -2.46 -8.16 -3.35
C ILE A 304 -3.49 -9.13 -3.95
N ASP A 305 -3.37 -9.48 -5.23
CA ASP A 305 -4.25 -10.46 -5.87
C ASP A 305 -4.03 -11.90 -5.35
N GLU A 306 -2.81 -12.27 -4.94
CA GLU A 306 -2.53 -13.56 -4.28
C GLU A 306 -3.15 -13.60 -2.87
N TRP A 307 -3.09 -12.49 -2.13
CA TRP A 307 -3.80 -12.35 -0.86
C TRP A 307 -5.31 -12.54 -1.04
N ARG A 308 -5.88 -11.90 -2.06
CA ARG A 308 -7.31 -12.04 -2.40
C ARG A 308 -7.66 -13.48 -2.74
N ALA A 309 -6.85 -14.15 -3.56
CA ALA A 309 -7.07 -15.54 -3.93
C ALA A 309 -7.08 -16.45 -2.70
N LEU A 310 -6.12 -16.28 -1.79
CA LEU A 310 -6.05 -17.10 -0.57
C LEU A 310 -7.22 -16.86 0.38
N LEU A 311 -7.56 -15.58 0.63
CA LEU A 311 -8.60 -15.23 1.58
C LEU A 311 -10.01 -15.67 1.12
N LYS A 312 -10.24 -15.86 -0.19
CA LYS A 312 -11.49 -16.45 -0.71
C LYS A 312 -11.67 -17.93 -0.34
N HIS A 313 -10.59 -18.61 0.02
CA HIS A 313 -10.58 -20.05 0.32
C HIS A 313 -10.37 -20.37 1.81
N THR A 314 -10.37 -19.35 2.67
CA THR A 314 -10.22 -19.45 4.13
C THR A 314 -11.55 -19.20 4.81
#